data_AF-A0A0R3LRN2-F1
#
_entry.id   AF-A0A0R3LRN2-F1
#
_cell.length_a   1.000
_cell.length_b   1.000
_cell.length_c   1.000
_cell.angle_alpha   90.00
_cell.angle_beta   90.00
_cell.angle_gamma   90.00
#
_symmetry.space_group_name_H-M   'P 1'
#
loop_
_entity.id
_entity.type
_entity.pdbx_description
1 polymer ?
#
loop_
_entity_poly.entity_id
_entity_poly.type
_entity_poly.pdbx_seq_one_letter_code
_entity_poly.pdbx_strand_id
1 'polypeptide(L)'
;MPLFYFVLKAGRRTYPDSDGQEFPDQMAAREHAHAVARELMRNRETRTSHWRVQVCNDYLEPCYECLFADVDHTLERYDSNLRTSVAAVARTTAALGDALRGIDAGMTDLRQILNRMDFIISSRPLQ
;
A
#
# COMPACT_ATOMS: atom_id res chain seq x y z
N MET A 1 -4.83 24.46 4.28
CA MET A 1 -3.63 23.60 4.14
C MET A 1 -4.04 22.42 3.27
N PRO A 2 -3.19 21.92 2.34
CA PRO A 2 -3.55 20.77 1.51
C PRO A 2 -3.85 19.53 2.35
N LEU A 3 -4.87 18.78 1.94
CA LEU A 3 -5.27 17.51 2.55
C LEU A 3 -4.48 16.37 1.92
N PHE A 4 -3.94 15.47 2.75
CA PHE A 4 -3.23 14.28 2.30
C PHE A 4 -3.82 13.02 2.93
N TYR A 5 -3.78 11.92 2.19
CA TYR A 5 -4.27 10.62 2.66
C TYR A 5 -3.13 9.62 2.74
N PHE A 6 -3.14 8.77 3.76
CA PHE A 6 -2.07 7.81 4.04
C PHE A 6 -2.58 6.38 3.90
N VAL A 7 -2.16 5.69 2.84
CA VAL A 7 -2.59 4.34 2.56
C VAL A 7 -1.50 3.35 2.95
N LEU A 8 -1.76 2.54 3.99
CA LEU A 8 -0.85 1.47 4.40
C LEU A 8 -1.04 0.26 3.49
N LYS A 9 0.03 -0.14 2.79
CA LYS A 9 0.09 -1.37 1.99
C LYS A 9 0.91 -2.42 2.74
N ALA A 10 0.24 -3.46 3.20
CA ALA A 10 0.77 -4.54 4.03
C ALA A 10 0.64 -5.89 3.28
N GLY A 11 1.56 -6.15 2.36
CA GLY A 11 1.49 -7.31 1.47
C GLY A 11 0.24 -7.26 0.58
N ARG A 12 -0.66 -8.24 0.72
CA ARG A 12 -1.93 -8.30 -0.04
C ARG A 12 -3.02 -7.37 0.52
N ARG A 13 -2.84 -6.84 1.73
CA ARG A 13 -3.85 -5.99 2.39
C ARG A 13 -3.53 -4.52 2.20
N THR A 14 -4.58 -3.73 2.05
CA THR A 14 -4.52 -2.26 1.95
C THR A 14 -5.42 -1.67 3.00
N TYR A 15 -4.90 -0.74 3.79
CA TYR A 15 -5.65 -0.01 4.80
C TYR A 15 -5.63 1.46 4.39
N PRO A 16 -6.70 1.94 3.73
CA PRO A 16 -6.82 3.35 3.39
C PRO A 16 -7.15 4.18 4.63
N ASP A 17 -6.58 5.37 4.68
CA ASP A 17 -7.02 6.44 5.57
C ASP A 17 -8.26 7.10 4.95
N SER A 18 -9.38 7.07 5.66
CA SER A 18 -10.66 7.66 5.21
C SER A 18 -10.76 9.15 5.47
N ASP A 19 -10.00 9.64 6.45
CA ASP A 19 -10.20 10.97 7.02
C ASP A 19 -9.18 11.94 6.43
N GLY A 20 -7.96 11.45 6.19
CA GLY A 20 -6.86 12.27 5.73
C GLY A 20 -6.38 13.24 6.80
N GLN A 21 -5.29 13.94 6.52
CA GLN A 21 -4.75 14.95 7.42
C GLN A 21 -4.17 16.12 6.64
N GLU A 22 -4.43 17.33 7.13
CA GLU A 22 -3.91 18.56 6.53
C GLU A 22 -2.44 18.79 6.88
N PHE A 23 -1.63 19.12 5.88
CA PHE A 23 -0.23 19.50 6.05
C PHE A 23 0.09 20.82 5.33
N PRO A 24 1.12 21.57 5.76
CA PRO A 24 1.52 22.81 5.09
C PRO A 24 1.92 22.59 3.63
N ASP A 25 2.63 21.50 3.35
CA ASP A 25 3.12 21.12 2.04
C ASP A 25 3.32 19.60 1.96
N GLN A 26 3.72 19.12 0.77
CA GLN A 26 4.00 17.70 0.54
C GLN A 26 5.20 17.19 1.36
N MET A 27 6.17 18.04 1.69
CA MET A 27 7.36 17.64 2.43
C MET A 27 7.00 17.30 3.88
N ALA A 28 6.18 18.11 4.53
CA ALA A 28 5.64 17.83 5.87
C ALA A 28 4.80 16.54 5.87
N ALA A 29 4.01 16.28 4.83
CA ALA A 29 3.27 15.02 4.68
C ALA A 29 4.22 13.81 4.54
N ARG A 30 5.35 13.96 3.83
CA ARG A 30 6.38 12.91 3.72
C ARG A 30 7.05 12.62 5.06
N GLU A 31 7.41 13.65 5.82
CA GLU A 31 7.98 13.50 7.16
C GLU A 31 7.02 12.78 8.10
N HIS A 32 5.73 13.11 8.03
CA HIS A 32 4.70 12.40 8.78
C HIS A 32 4.60 10.93 8.37
N ALA A 33 4.61 10.62 7.06
CA ALA A 33 4.61 9.24 6.58
C ALA A 33 5.81 8.43 7.11
N HIS A 34 6.99 9.07 7.22
CA HIS A 34 8.18 8.44 7.81
C HIS A 34 7.99 8.17 9.31
N ALA A 35 7.41 9.11 10.05
CA ALA A 35 7.11 8.93 11.48
C ALA A 35 6.13 7.76 11.69
N VAL A 36 5.03 7.73 10.94
CA VAL A 36 4.03 6.65 10.98
C VAL A 36 4.67 5.31 10.61
N ALA A 37 5.52 5.27 9.58
CA ALA A 37 6.22 4.05 9.20
C ALA A 37 7.10 3.53 10.35
N ARG A 38 7.88 4.39 11.00
CA ARG A 38 8.72 4.00 12.16
C ARG A 38 7.88 3.49 13.34
N GLU A 39 6.74 4.13 13.61
CA GLU A 39 5.82 3.69 14.67
C GLU A 39 5.23 2.30 14.37
N LEU A 40 4.79 2.07 13.14
CA LEU A 40 4.23 0.78 12.70
C LEU A 40 5.28 -0.34 12.68
N MET A 41 6.54 0.00 12.43
CA MET A 41 7.66 -0.95 12.45
C MET A 41 8.06 -1.37 13.85
N ARG A 42 7.79 -0.56 14.87
CA ARG A 42 8.33 -0.73 16.22
C ARG A 42 8.03 -2.13 16.78
N ASN A 43 9.09 -2.88 17.07
CA ASN A 43 9.09 -4.28 17.55
C ASN A 43 8.63 -5.33 16.51
N ARG A 44 8.56 -4.98 15.22
CA ARG A 44 8.10 -5.86 14.12
C ARG A 44 8.90 -5.67 12.82
N GLU A 45 10.08 -5.07 12.91
CA GLU A 45 10.89 -4.52 11.81
C GLU A 45 11.10 -5.54 10.68
N THR A 46 11.49 -6.79 11.02
CA THR A 46 11.72 -7.87 10.05
C THR A 46 10.45 -8.37 9.36
N ARG A 47 9.29 -8.29 10.03
CA ARG A 47 8.01 -8.75 9.50
C ARG A 47 7.32 -7.70 8.63
N THR A 48 7.65 -6.42 8.83
CA THR A 48 7.00 -5.29 8.17
C THR A 48 7.91 -4.60 7.16
N SER A 49 9.14 -5.06 6.96
CA SER A 49 10.12 -4.42 6.05
C SER A 49 9.61 -4.22 4.62
N HIS A 50 8.74 -5.10 4.13
CA HIS A 50 8.11 -5.03 2.81
C HIS A 50 6.82 -4.19 2.78
N TRP A 51 6.40 -3.62 3.90
CA TRP A 51 5.25 -2.73 3.98
C TRP A 51 5.64 -1.32 3.53
N ARG A 52 4.63 -0.55 3.13
CA ARG A 52 4.84 0.85 2.76
C ARG A 52 3.62 1.69 3.04
N VAL A 53 3.87 2.97 3.26
CA VAL A 53 2.82 4.01 3.31
C VAL A 53 2.86 4.77 2.00
N GLN A 54 1.77 4.72 1.25
CA GLN A 54 1.55 5.58 0.09
C GLN A 54 0.86 6.86 0.55
N VAL A 55 1.42 8.00 0.20
CA VAL A 55 0.84 9.31 0.46
C VAL A 55 0.12 9.78 -0.81
N CYS A 56 -1.16 10.10 -0.69
CA CYS A 56 -1.97 10.66 -1.76
C CYS A 56 -2.29 12.13 -1.50
N ASN A 57 -2.45 12.91 -2.57
CA ASN A 57 -2.97 14.28 -2.50
C ASN A 57 -4.50 14.30 -2.27
N ASP A 58 -5.08 15.50 -2.27
CA ASP A 58 -6.51 15.76 -2.14
C ASP A 58 -7.37 15.16 -3.26
N TYR A 59 -6.77 14.87 -4.42
CA TYR A 59 -7.39 14.13 -5.53
C TYR A 59 -7.22 12.60 -5.42
N LEU A 60 -6.71 12.10 -4.29
CA LEU A 60 -6.38 10.69 -4.05
C LEU A 60 -5.29 10.13 -4.99
N GLU A 61 -4.52 10.99 -5.64
CA GLU A 61 -3.42 10.59 -6.52
C GLU A 61 -2.14 10.33 -5.71
N PRO A 62 -1.41 9.24 -5.97
CA PRO A 62 -0.17 8.95 -5.28
C PRO A 62 0.89 10.02 -5.57
N CYS A 63 1.38 10.67 -4.52
CA CYS A 63 2.41 11.70 -4.62
C CYS A 63 3.75 11.27 -4.01
N TYR A 64 3.75 10.26 -3.13
CA TYR A 64 4.94 9.71 -2.51
C TYR A 64 4.70 8.28 -1.98
N GLU A 65 5.75 7.47 -1.91
CA GLU A 65 5.72 6.16 -1.22
C GLU A 65 6.90 6.04 -0.26
N CYS A 66 6.61 5.67 0.99
CA CYS A 66 7.58 5.41 2.05
C CYS A 66 7.67 3.90 2.30
N LEU A 67 8.72 3.25 1.82
CA LEU A 67 9.01 1.84 2.13
C LEU A 67 9.61 1.73 3.53
N PHE A 68 9.16 0.73 4.30
CA PHE A 68 9.61 0.53 5.68
C PHE A 68 11.11 0.21 5.75
N ALA A 69 11.62 -0.57 4.80
CA ALA A 69 13.04 -0.85 4.68
C ALA A 69 13.92 0.41 4.45
N ASP A 70 13.36 1.49 3.89
CA ASP A 70 14.11 2.73 3.64
C ASP A 70 14.21 3.62 4.90
N VAL A 71 13.35 3.42 5.90
CA VAL A 71 13.33 4.17 7.17
C VAL A 71 13.78 3.35 8.39
N ASP A 72 14.21 2.10 8.18
CA ASP A 72 14.66 1.20 9.23
C ASP A 72 16.06 1.58 9.76
N HIS A 73 16.10 2.25 10.90
CA HIS A 73 17.36 2.63 11.56
C HIS A 73 18.15 1.43 12.10
N THR A 74 17.53 0.26 12.29
CA THR A 74 18.28 -0.95 12.70
C THR A 74 19.25 -1.40 11.62
N LEU A 75 18.95 -1.08 10.35
CA LEU A 75 19.79 -1.38 9.21
C LEU A 75 21.00 -0.44 9.07
N GLU A 76 21.01 0.71 9.75
CA GLU A 76 22.14 1.68 9.70
C GLU A 76 23.46 1.10 10.23
N ARG A 77 23.38 0.06 11.07
CA ARG A 77 24.55 -0.63 11.63
C ARG A 77 25.23 -1.57 10.64
N TYR A 78 24.60 -1.85 9.50
CA TYR A 78 25.12 -2.76 8.47
C TYR A 78 25.70 -1.99 7.29
N ASP A 79 26.59 -2.66 6.56
CA ASP A 79 27.21 -2.12 5.35
C ASP A 79 26.14 -1.69 4.32
N SER A 80 26.43 -0.60 3.62
CA SER A 80 25.68 -0.06 2.48
C SER A 80 25.20 -1.11 1.48
N ASN A 81 26.01 -2.14 1.20
CA ASN A 81 25.64 -3.22 0.28
C ASN A 81 24.50 -4.10 0.82
N LEU A 82 24.52 -4.39 2.12
CA LEU A 82 23.48 -5.19 2.78
C LEU A 82 22.18 -4.39 2.89
N ARG A 83 22.27 -3.09 3.20
CA ARG A 83 21.12 -2.18 3.20
C ARG A 83 20.43 -2.11 1.84
N THR A 84 21.21 -1.93 0.78
CA THR A 84 20.70 -1.88 -0.61
C THR A 84 20.01 -3.20 -0.98
N SER A 85 20.60 -4.33 -0.58
CA SER A 85 20.03 -5.66 -0.83
C SER A 85 18.70 -5.87 -0.10
N VAL A 86 18.61 -5.48 1.18
CA VAL A 86 17.37 -5.58 1.97
C VAL A 86 16.28 -4.69 1.37
N ALA A 87 16.62 -3.45 0.99
CA ALA A 87 15.68 -2.54 0.33
C ALA A 87 15.19 -3.13 -1.02
N ALA A 88 16.07 -3.73 -1.82
CA ALA A 88 15.70 -4.35 -3.08
C ALA A 88 14.75 -5.55 -2.89
N VAL A 89 15.02 -6.42 -1.89
CA VAL A 89 14.14 -7.54 -1.54
C VAL A 89 12.78 -7.04 -1.05
N ALA A 90 12.77 -6.02 -0.19
CA ALA A 90 11.55 -5.41 0.31
C ALA A 90 10.70 -4.81 -0.83
N ARG A 91 11.32 -4.09 -1.77
CA ARG A 91 10.63 -3.55 -2.96
C ARG A 91 10.05 -4.65 -3.83
N THR A 92 10.83 -5.70 -4.09
CA THR A 92 10.37 -6.84 -4.89
C THR A 92 9.18 -7.54 -4.23
N THR A 93 9.24 -7.73 -2.91
CA THR A 93 8.16 -8.33 -2.13
C THR A 93 6.90 -7.46 -2.12
N ALA A 94 7.07 -6.15 -2.01
CA ALA A 94 5.97 -5.19 -2.10
C ALA A 94 5.28 -5.23 -3.47
N ALA A 95 6.05 -5.24 -4.56
CA ALA A 95 5.54 -5.33 -5.92
C ALA A 95 4.79 -6.65 -6.17
N LEU A 96 5.31 -7.77 -5.65
CA LEU A 96 4.62 -9.06 -5.71
C LEU A 96 3.27 -9.01 -4.96
N GLY A 97 3.24 -8.37 -3.78
CA GLY A 97 2.01 -8.14 -3.02
C GLY A 97 0.96 -7.35 -3.82
N ASP A 98 1.39 -6.33 -4.55
CA ASP A 98 0.52 -5.53 -5.41
C ASP A 98 -0.05 -6.34 -6.57
N ALA A 99 0.79 -7.14 -7.23
CA ALA A 99 0.38 -8.00 -8.35
C ALA A 99 -0.65 -9.04 -7.90
N LEU A 100 -0.41 -9.71 -6.77
CA LEU A 100 -1.34 -10.69 -6.20
C LEU A 100 -2.69 -10.06 -5.85
N ARG A 101 -2.69 -8.86 -5.27
CA ARG A 101 -3.92 -8.10 -5.01
C ARG A 101 -4.66 -7.76 -6.30
N GLY A 102 -3.95 -7.38 -7.36
CA GLY A 102 -4.54 -7.14 -8.68
C GLY A 102 -5.24 -8.37 -9.23
N ILE A 103 -4.65 -9.55 -9.07
CA ILE A 103 -5.26 -10.83 -9.47
C ILE A 103 -6.51 -11.13 -8.63
N ASP A 104 -6.46 -10.93 -7.31
CA ASP A 104 -7.62 -11.13 -6.41
C ASP A 104 -8.80 -10.22 -6.78
N ALA A 105 -8.53 -8.95 -7.09
CA ALA A 105 -9.54 -8.00 -7.54
C ALA A 105 -10.17 -8.45 -8.87
N GLY A 106 -9.35 -8.79 -9.87
CA GLY A 106 -9.84 -9.26 -11.16
C GLY A 106 -10.67 -10.55 -11.08
N MET A 107 -10.28 -11.51 -10.23
CA MET A 107 -11.09 -12.71 -9.98
C MET A 107 -12.43 -12.40 -9.32
N THR A 108 -12.47 -11.41 -8.42
CA THR A 108 -13.70 -10.96 -7.77
C THR A 108 -14.64 -10.31 -8.79
N ASP A 109 -14.13 -9.46 -9.67
CA ASP A 109 -14.90 -8.83 -10.73
C ASP A 109 -15.47 -9.86 -11.71
N LEU A 110 -14.66 -10.83 -12.13
CA LEU A 110 -15.12 -11.91 -13.01
C LEU A 110 -16.28 -12.70 -12.38
N ARG A 111 -16.18 -13.04 -11.08
CA ARG A 111 -17.29 -13.73 -10.36
C ARG A 111 -18.54 -12.86 -10.31
N GLN A 112 -18.41 -11.56 -10.09
CA GLN A 112 -19.57 -10.65 -10.09
C GLN A 112 -20.23 -10.57 -11.46
N ILE A 113 -19.44 -10.51 -12.54
CA ILE A 113 -19.95 -10.48 -13.91
C ILE A 113 -20.69 -11.78 -14.23
N LEU A 114 -20.11 -12.95 -13.90
CA LEU A 114 -20.75 -14.25 -14.12
C LEU A 114 -22.09 -14.35 -13.37
N ASN A 115 -22.11 -13.98 -12.09
CA ASN A 115 -23.36 -13.99 -11.30
C ASN A 115 -24.43 -13.06 -11.89
N ARG A 116 -24.04 -11.90 -12.44
CA ARG A 116 -24.98 -11.00 -13.13
C ARG A 116 -25.51 -11.61 -14.43
N MET A 117 -24.65 -12.28 -15.20
CA MET A 117 -25.06 -12.99 -16.43
C MET A 117 -26.04 -14.12 -16.12
N ASP A 118 -25.76 -14.94 -15.11
CA ASP A 118 -26.66 -16.02 -14.67
C ASP A 118 -28.02 -15.48 -14.23
N PHE A 119 -28.04 -14.36 -13.51
CA PHE A 119 -29.29 -13.68 -13.14
C PHE A 119 -30.08 -13.21 -14.37
N ILE A 120 -29.42 -12.61 -15.38
CA ILE A 120 -30.07 -12.15 -16.61
C ILE A 120 -30.60 -13.33 -17.44
N ILE A 121 -29.84 -14.42 -17.52
CA ILE A 121 -30.24 -15.62 -18.27
C ILE A 121 -31.42 -16.30 -17.58
N SER A 122 -31.39 -16.41 -16.24
CA SER A 122 -32.46 -17.05 -15.46
C SER A 122 -33.72 -16.19 -15.32
N SER A 123 -33.65 -14.87 -15.54
CA SER A 123 -34.79 -13.94 -15.47
C SER A 123 -35.46 -13.68 -16.82
N ARG A 124 -34.98 -14.27 -17.92
CA ARG A 124 -35.70 -14.26 -19.22
C ARG A 124 -36.83 -15.30 -19.18
N PRO A 125 -38.11 -14.91 -19.27
CA PRO A 125 -39.19 -15.88 -19.47
C PRO A 125 -39.04 -16.50 -20.87
N LEU A 126 -39.11 -17.84 -20.94
CA LEU A 126 -39.32 -18.57 -22.19
C LEU A 126 -40.60 -18.01 -22.85
N GLN A 127 -40.44 -17.33 -23.98
CA GLN A 127 -41.53 -17.06 -24.91
C GLN A 127 -41.91 -18.34 -25.66
#